data_AF-A0A495IG35-F1
#
_entry.id   AF-A0A495IG35-F1
#
_cell.length_a   1.000
_cell.length_b   1.000
_cell.length_c   1.000
_cell.angle_alpha   90.00
_cell.angle_beta   90.00
_cell.angle_gamma   90.00
#
_symmetry.space_group_name_H-M   'P 1'
#
loop_
_entity.id
_entity.type
_entity.pdbx_description
1 polymer ?
#
loop_
_entity_poly.entity_id
_entity_poly.type
_entity_poly.pdbx_seq_one_letter_code
_entity_poly.pdbx_strand_id
1 'polypeptide(L)' 'MTAGAADTVTLWRPTGPEELDLVRESGWTAWPPRLLDQIPAERLDDLNAAIVGPIEVVRTFRPGPDGAPVET' A
#
# COMPACT_ATOMS: atom_id res chain seq x y z
N MET A 1 9.23 16.51 -11.32
CA MET A 1 10.63 16.34 -10.87
C MET A 1 10.76 14.89 -10.46
N THR A 2 11.40 14.07 -11.29
CA THR A 2 11.61 12.64 -11.04
C THR A 2 12.75 12.50 -10.04
N ALA A 3 12.44 12.27 -8.77
CA ALA A 3 13.44 11.86 -7.79
C ALA A 3 13.90 10.42 -8.13
N GLY A 4 15.20 10.16 -8.05
CA GLY A 4 15.85 8.98 -8.61
C GLY A 4 15.46 7.66 -7.94
N ALA A 5 15.40 6.61 -8.76
CA ALA A 5 14.97 5.24 -8.45
C ALA A 5 15.90 4.42 -7.53
N ALA A 6 16.86 5.03 -6.80
CA ALA A 6 17.91 4.27 -6.11
C ALA A 6 17.50 3.73 -4.72
N ASP A 7 16.58 4.39 -4.00
CA ASP A 7 16.22 4.01 -2.61
C ASP A 7 14.71 3.75 -2.37
N THR A 8 13.88 3.74 -3.43
CA THR A 8 12.44 3.43 -3.30
C THR A 8 12.21 1.92 -3.38
N VAL A 9 11.55 1.36 -2.37
CA VAL A 9 11.15 -0.06 -2.36
C VAL A 9 9.74 -0.20 -2.93
N THR A 10 9.57 -1.03 -3.96
CA THR A 10 8.23 -1.42 -4.44
C THR A 10 7.71 -2.58 -3.61
N LEU A 11 6.56 -2.39 -2.97
CA LEU A 11 5.87 -3.40 -2.17
C LEU A 11 4.51 -3.76 -2.79
N TRP A 12 4.15 -5.03 -2.71
CA TRP A 12 2.84 -5.51 -3.08
C TRP A 12 1.99 -5.71 -1.83
N ARG A 13 0.88 -4.97 -1.72
CA ARG A 13 -0.10 -5.15 -0.64
C ARG A 13 -1.50 -5.39 -1.21
N PRO A 14 -2.20 -6.46 -0.80
CA PRO A 14 -3.64 -6.53 -0.98
C PRO A 14 -4.27 -5.43 -0.12
N THR A 15 -4.95 -4.49 -0.78
CA THR A 15 -5.51 -3.29 -0.15
C THR A 15 -6.92 -3.04 -0.70
N GLY A 16 -7.90 -2.94 0.20
CA GLY A 16 -9.28 -2.59 -0.14
C GLY A 16 -9.51 -1.08 -0.30
N PRO A 17 -10.71 -0.66 -0.77
CA PRO A 17 -11.08 0.76 -0.86
C PRO A 17 -10.99 1.49 0.50
N GLU A 18 -11.50 0.88 1.56
CA GLU A 18 -11.51 1.45 2.92
C GLU A 18 -10.09 1.70 3.44
N GLU A 19 -9.18 0.74 3.25
CA GLU A 19 -7.77 0.92 3.62
C GLU A 19 -7.10 2.02 2.79
N LEU A 20 -7.40 2.12 1.50
CA LEU A 20 -6.86 3.20 0.65
C LEU A 20 -7.36 4.58 1.10
N ASP A 21 -8.60 4.68 1.57
CA ASP A 21 -9.12 5.94 2.11
C ASP A 21 -8.38 6.34 3.39
N LEU A 22 -8.10 5.39 4.29
CA LEU A 22 -7.26 5.66 5.47
C LEU A 22 -5.83 6.07 5.10
N VAL A 23 -5.23 5.46 4.07
CA VAL A 23 -3.91 5.88 3.57
C VAL A 23 -3.97 7.31 3.02
N ARG A 24 -5.04 7.68 2.29
CA ARG A 24 -5.25 9.04 1.80
C ARG A 24 -5.41 10.03 2.95
N GLU A 25 -6.17 9.68 3.98
CA GLU A 25 -6.35 10.50 5.20
C GLU A 25 -5.03 10.70 5.95
N SER A 26 -4.13 9.71 5.92
CA SER A 26 -2.77 9.86 6.45
C SER A 26 -1.87 10.79 5.62
N GLY A 27 -2.32 11.28 4.47
CA GLY A 27 -1.48 12.03 3.54
C GLY A 27 -0.50 11.15 2.77
N TRP A 28 -0.81 9.86 2.60
CA TRP A 28 0.05 8.85 1.99
C TRP A 28 1.34 8.56 2.75
N THR A 29 1.41 8.81 4.06
CA THR A 29 2.64 8.60 4.84
C THR A 29 2.58 7.40 5.77
N ALA A 30 1.45 6.72 5.88
CA ALA A 30 1.30 5.56 6.75
C ALA A 30 0.29 4.54 6.21
N TRP A 31 0.54 3.28 6.51
CA TRP A 31 -0.44 2.21 6.38
C TRP A 31 -1.27 2.09 7.66
N PRO A 32 -2.61 1.97 7.56
CA PRO A 32 -3.44 1.67 8.72
C PRO A 32 -3.19 0.25 9.24
N PRO A 33 -3.57 -0.04 10.50
CA PRO A 33 -3.73 -1.41 10.97
C PRO A 33 -4.57 -2.23 9.99
N ARG A 34 -4.20 -3.51 9.86
CA ARG A 34 -4.97 -4.49 9.09
C ARG A 34 -6.40 -4.54 9.61
N LEU A 35 -7.37 -4.59 8.70
CA LEU A 35 -8.78 -4.78 9.05
C LEU A 35 -9.02 -6.18 9.64
N LEU A 36 -10.13 -6.35 10.37
CA LEU A 36 -10.46 -7.56 11.16
C LEU A 36 -10.45 -8.86 10.36
N ASP A 37 -10.69 -8.80 9.05
CA ASP A 37 -10.69 -9.93 8.12
C ASP A 37 -9.29 -10.30 7.60
N GLN A 38 -8.28 -9.49 7.90
CA GLN A 38 -6.91 -9.69 7.45
C GLN A 38 -6.00 -10.18 8.58
N ILE A 39 -4.95 -10.91 8.22
CA ILE A 39 -3.91 -11.32 9.18
C ILE A 39 -3.17 -10.06 9.67
N PRO A 40 -3.04 -9.86 11.00
CA PRO A 40 -2.33 -8.71 11.55
C PRO A 40 -0.89 -8.58 11.04
N ALA A 41 -0.45 -7.35 10.81
CA ALA A 41 0.93 -7.07 10.46
C ALA A 41 1.75 -6.86 11.75
N GLU A 42 2.54 -7.86 12.13
CA GLU A 42 3.37 -7.85 13.34
C GLU A 42 4.43 -6.73 13.37
N ARG A 43 4.79 -6.16 12.21
CA ARG A 43 5.82 -5.11 12.06
C ARG A 43 5.31 -3.85 11.36
N LEU A 44 4.03 -3.53 11.53
CA LEU A 44 3.43 -2.33 10.92
C LEU A 44 4.08 -1.03 11.40
N ASP A 45 4.39 -0.94 12.69
CA ASP A 45 4.99 0.27 13.27
C ASP A 45 6.39 0.51 12.72
N ASP A 46 7.22 -0.53 12.65
CA ASP A 46 8.54 -0.48 12.01
C ASP A 46 8.45 -0.05 10.55
N LEU A 47 7.46 -0.57 9.81
CA LEU A 47 7.22 -0.22 8.42
C LEU A 47 6.87 1.27 8.31
N ASN A 48 5.90 1.74 9.08
CA ASN A 48 5.48 3.15 9.06
C ASN A 48 6.62 4.09 9.48
N ALA A 49 7.46 3.70 10.44
CA ALA A 49 8.64 4.47 10.84
C ALA A 49 9.71 4.54 9.73
N ALA A 50 9.77 3.53 8.85
CA ALA A 50 10.70 3.49 7.73
C ALA A 50 10.19 4.24 6.48
N ILE A 51 8.92 4.64 6.43
CA ILE A 51 8.38 5.41 5.31
C ILE A 51 8.93 6.83 5.36
N VAL A 52 9.63 7.22 4.28
CA VAL A 52 10.14 8.57 4.09
C VAL A 52 9.43 9.19 2.90
N GLY A 53 8.65 10.25 3.16
CA GLY A 53 7.83 10.90 2.14
C GLY A 53 6.55 10.14 1.80
N PRO A 54 5.85 10.54 0.72
CA PRO A 54 4.57 9.94 0.36
C PRO A 54 4.75 8.58 -0.34
N ILE A 55 3.84 7.66 -0.05
CA ILE A 55 3.60 6.42 -0.78
C ILE A 55 3.02 6.77 -2.16
N GLU A 56 3.56 6.17 -3.21
CA GLU A 56 3.07 6.29 -4.58
C GLU A 56 2.45 4.97 -5.04
N VAL A 57 1.22 5.02 -5.57
CA VAL A 57 0.60 3.87 -6.23
C VAL A 57 1.12 3.81 -7.66
N VAL A 58 2.07 2.91 -7.90
CA VAL A 58 2.68 2.74 -9.23
C VAL A 58 1.92 1.77 -10.12
N ARG A 59 1.23 0.77 -9.54
CA ARG A 59 0.43 -0.24 -10.26
C ARG A 59 -0.74 -0.74 -9.41
N THR A 60 -1.87 -1.04 -10.05
CA THR A 60 -3.07 -1.59 -9.39
C THR A 60 -3.49 -2.89 -10.07
N PHE A 61 -3.78 -3.92 -9.27
CA PHE A 61 -4.27 -5.21 -9.75
C PHE A 61 -5.63 -5.50 -9.14
N ARG A 62 -6.61 -5.83 -9.98
CA ARG A 62 -7.95 -6.22 -9.57
C ARG A 62 -8.19 -7.69 -9.94
N PRO A 63 -9.02 -8.41 -9.16
CA PRO A 63 -9.43 -9.75 -9.56
C PRO A 63 -10.24 -9.66 -10.85
N GLY A 64 -9.81 -10.42 -11.85
CA GLY A 64 -10.50 -10.61 -13.12
C GLY A 64 -11.73 -11.51 -13.00
N PRO A 65 -12.51 -11.66 -14.08
CA PRO A 65 -13.73 -12.47 -14.10
C PRO A 65 -13.48 -13.96 -13.80
N ASP A 66 -12.27 -14.45 -14.03
CA ASP A 66 -11.77 -15.79 -13.74
C ASP A 66 -10.95 -15.87 -12.44
N GLY A 67 -10.87 -14.78 -11.69
CA GLY A 67 -10.05 -14.67 -10.47
C GLY A 67 -8.57 -14.41 -10.72
N ALA A 68 -8.11 -14.35 -11.98
CA ALA A 68 -6.74 -13.98 -12.30
C ALA A 68 -6.53 -12.47 -12.06
N PRO A 69 -5.36 -12.04 -11.54
CA PRO A 69 -5.08 -10.62 -11.36
C PRO A 69 -4.97 -9.92 -12.72
N VAL A 70 -5.75 -8.86 -12.92
CA VAL A 70 -5.72 -7.99 -14.11
C VAL A 70 -5.22 -6.62 -13.68
N GLU A 71 -4.20 -6.11 -14.37
CA GLU A 71 -3.71 -4.75 -14.16
C GLU A 71 -4.74 -3.75 -14.70
N THR A 72 -5.03 -2.70 -13.93
CA THR A 72 -6.03 -1.66 -14.26
C THR A 72 -5.39 -0.28 -14.24
#